data_AF-A0AN86-F1
#
_entry.id   AF-A0AN86-F1
#
_cell.length_a   1.000
_cell.length_b   1.000
_cell.length_c   1.000
_cell.angle_alpha   90.00
_cell.angle_beta   90.00
_cell.angle_gamma   90.00
#
_symmetry.space_group_name_H-M   'P 1'
#
loop_
_entity.id
_entity.type
_entity.pdbx_description
1 polymer ?
#
loop_
_entity_poly.entity_id
_entity_poly.type
_entity_poly.pdbx_seq_one_letter_code
_entity_poly.pdbx_strand_id
1 'polypeptide(L)'
;MNRIDLTLDDMANNKFLTMYSTLIKSFAASTEFSTNEVVSLLIVFYKYALNNRSRMMSTSQLYNLFLVSFGIFDVTIIDRISMNITQDGRSVSPEAWMRLFCVFFNGSLQERMKFAFEVYTSGGAVVLNREVVGVAIEQFFTGDDDDEVNELRADMCEFIFGKFDTDKDGVIAFEEYAEIVQNQPGLLEFLGKIFPDDRDRSLVAYCHNIESMFPPEGLY
;
A
#
# COMPACT_ATOMS: atom_id res chain seq x y z
N MET A 1 -21.56 27.04 -10.30
CA MET A 1 -20.65 25.89 -10.53
C MET A 1 -19.75 25.81 -9.32
N ASN A 2 -19.83 24.73 -8.54
CA ASN A 2 -18.89 24.52 -7.43
C ASN A 2 -17.57 24.09 -8.06
N ARG A 3 -16.61 25.01 -8.19
CA ARG A 3 -15.22 24.65 -8.53
C ARG A 3 -14.67 23.83 -7.38
N ILE A 4 -14.39 22.56 -7.65
CA ILE A 4 -13.87 21.61 -6.66
C ILE A 4 -12.37 21.82 -6.49
N ASP A 5 -11.69 22.17 -7.58
CA ASP A 5 -10.26 22.44 -7.58
C ASP A 5 -9.97 23.73 -8.35
N LEU A 6 -9.30 24.66 -7.66
CA LEU A 6 -8.99 25.99 -8.18
C LEU A 6 -7.84 25.99 -9.21
N THR A 7 -7.06 24.91 -9.29
CA THR A 7 -5.98 24.73 -10.27
C THR A 7 -6.48 24.20 -11.61
N LEU A 8 -7.76 23.79 -11.69
CA LEU A 8 -8.42 23.30 -12.88
C LEU A 8 -9.40 24.35 -13.44
N ASP A 9 -9.55 24.38 -14.76
CA ASP A 9 -10.59 25.20 -15.39
C ASP A 9 -12.01 24.63 -15.16
N ASP A 10 -13.03 25.40 -15.53
CA ASP A 10 -14.43 24.98 -15.33
C ASP A 10 -14.78 23.72 -16.14
N MET A 11 -14.19 23.54 -17.33
CA MET A 11 -14.47 22.38 -18.17
C MET A 11 -13.92 21.10 -17.54
N ALA A 12 -12.70 21.14 -17.01
CA ALA A 12 -12.05 20.04 -16.31
C ALA A 12 -12.79 19.68 -15.02
N ASN A 13 -13.22 20.67 -14.23
CA ASN A 13 -14.04 20.45 -13.03
C ASN A 13 -15.37 19.73 -13.36
N ASN A 14 -16.09 20.17 -14.40
CA ASN A 14 -17.34 19.53 -14.82
C ASN A 14 -17.11 18.11 -15.36
N LYS A 15 -16.03 17.91 -16.13
CA LYS A 15 -15.66 16.60 -16.66
C LYS A 15 -15.31 15.62 -15.55
N PHE A 16 -14.57 16.06 -14.53
CA PHE A 16 -14.28 15.27 -13.33
C PHE A 16 -15.57 14.79 -12.67
N LEU A 17 -16.49 15.70 -12.36
CA LEU A 17 -17.77 15.34 -11.73
C LEU A 17 -18.57 14.35 -12.54
N THR A 18 -18.64 14.54 -13.86
CA THR A 18 -19.36 13.63 -14.75
C THR A 18 -18.72 12.24 -14.76
N MET A 19 -17.38 12.18 -14.82
CA MET A 19 -16.63 10.92 -14.91
C MET A 19 -16.68 10.11 -13.62
N TYR A 20 -16.55 10.75 -12.47
CA TYR A 20 -16.35 10.06 -11.19
C TYR A 20 -17.57 10.07 -10.26
N SER A 21 -18.70 10.69 -10.64
CA SER A 21 -19.89 10.79 -9.77
C SER A 21 -20.36 9.44 -9.19
N THR A 22 -20.39 8.38 -9.99
CA THR A 22 -20.76 7.03 -9.52
C THR A 22 -19.72 6.46 -8.57
N LEU A 23 -18.44 6.65 -8.88
CA LEU A 23 -17.34 6.15 -8.08
C LEU A 23 -17.27 6.83 -6.71
N ILE A 24 -17.48 8.16 -6.69
CA ILE A 24 -17.58 8.97 -5.47
C ILE A 24 -18.68 8.42 -4.56
N LYS A 25 -19.89 8.23 -5.11
CA LYS A 25 -21.02 7.67 -4.34
C LYS A 25 -20.75 6.27 -3.82
N SER A 26 -20.10 5.42 -4.64
CA SER A 26 -19.78 4.05 -4.24
C SER A 26 -18.82 4.02 -3.07
N PHE A 27 -17.66 4.69 -3.18
CA PHE A 27 -16.64 4.66 -2.13
C PHE A 27 -17.09 5.40 -0.86
N ALA A 28 -17.81 6.51 -0.98
CA ALA A 28 -18.35 7.20 0.19
C ALA A 28 -19.42 6.37 0.95
N ALA A 29 -20.03 5.38 0.29
CA ALA A 29 -21.00 4.48 0.92
C ALA A 29 -20.36 3.20 1.46
N SER A 30 -19.17 2.82 0.97
CA SER A 30 -18.53 1.53 1.27
C SER A 30 -17.23 1.65 2.08
N THR A 31 -16.82 2.87 2.44
CA THR A 31 -15.58 3.14 3.18
C THR A 31 -15.82 4.15 4.28
N GLU A 32 -14.82 4.33 5.15
CA GLU A 32 -14.85 5.34 6.20
C GLU A 32 -14.59 6.76 5.68
N PHE A 33 -14.16 6.91 4.42
CA PHE A 33 -13.96 8.22 3.81
C PHE A 33 -15.29 8.91 3.55
N SER A 34 -15.38 10.17 3.98
CA SER A 34 -16.47 11.07 3.64
C SER A 34 -16.52 11.34 2.14
N THR A 35 -17.66 11.85 1.66
CA THR A 35 -17.79 12.23 0.24
C THR A 35 -16.73 13.26 -0.20
N ASN A 36 -16.36 14.19 0.68
CA ASN A 36 -15.35 15.22 0.37
C ASN A 36 -13.94 14.62 0.26
N GLU A 37 -13.61 13.66 1.11
CA GLU A 37 -12.31 12.99 1.07
C GLU A 37 -12.18 12.11 -0.18
N VAL A 38 -13.24 11.38 -0.54
CA VAL A 38 -13.26 10.62 -1.81
C VAL A 38 -13.11 11.55 -3.02
N VAL A 39 -13.77 12.71 -3.02
CA VAL A 39 -13.59 13.74 -4.06
C VAL A 39 -12.15 14.23 -4.11
N SER A 40 -11.53 14.48 -2.96
CA SER A 40 -10.16 15.01 -2.86
C SER A 40 -9.10 13.97 -3.26
N LEU A 41 -9.32 12.70 -2.94
CA LEU A 41 -8.48 11.59 -3.41
C LEU A 41 -8.57 11.45 -4.94
N LEU A 42 -9.79 11.47 -5.48
CA LEU A 42 -10.00 11.28 -6.92
C LEU A 42 -9.56 12.49 -7.75
N ILE A 43 -9.61 13.72 -7.22
CA ILE A 43 -9.14 14.89 -7.97
C ILE A 43 -7.63 14.86 -8.17
N VAL A 44 -6.87 14.35 -7.19
CA VAL A 44 -5.42 14.15 -7.33
C VAL A 44 -5.13 13.06 -8.38
N PHE A 45 -5.84 11.93 -8.34
CA PHE A 45 -5.77 10.92 -9.40
C PHE A 45 -6.05 11.52 -10.79
N TYR A 46 -7.10 12.35 -10.89
CA TYR A 46 -7.50 12.96 -12.14
C TYR A 46 -6.40 13.85 -12.72
N LYS A 47 -5.64 14.57 -11.88
CA LYS A 47 -4.47 15.36 -12.31
C LYS A 47 -3.36 14.46 -12.87
N TYR A 48 -3.07 13.32 -12.24
CA TYR A 48 -2.11 12.35 -12.79
C TYR A 48 -2.53 11.81 -14.15
N ALA A 49 -3.82 11.47 -14.30
CA ALA A 49 -4.39 10.99 -15.56
C ALA A 49 -4.32 12.05 -16.67
N LEU A 50 -4.65 13.31 -16.34
CA LEU A 50 -4.54 14.45 -17.25
C LEU A 50 -3.10 14.68 -17.71
N ASN A 51 -2.13 14.59 -16.80
CA ASN A 51 -0.71 14.72 -17.14
C ASN A 51 -0.26 13.66 -18.16
N ASN A 52 -0.80 12.45 -18.07
CA ASN A 52 -0.55 11.38 -19.06
C ASN A 52 -1.36 11.53 -20.34
N ARG A 53 -2.29 12.50 -20.41
CA ARG A 53 -3.31 12.60 -21.46
C ARG A 53 -4.10 11.29 -21.59
N SER A 54 -4.33 10.62 -20.46
CA SER A 54 -4.98 9.31 -20.34
C SER A 54 -6.16 9.37 -19.36
N ARG A 55 -6.92 8.28 -19.25
CA ARG A 55 -7.88 8.07 -18.15
C ARG A 55 -7.27 7.32 -16.97
N MET A 56 -6.05 6.81 -17.14
CA MET A 56 -5.32 6.03 -16.15
C MET A 56 -4.06 6.77 -15.70
N MET A 57 -3.67 6.51 -14.46
CA MET A 57 -2.35 6.87 -13.95
C MET A 57 -1.33 5.79 -14.37
N SER A 58 -0.09 6.19 -14.61
CA SER A 58 0.98 5.27 -14.99
C SER A 58 1.61 4.64 -13.77
N THR A 59 2.20 3.44 -13.92
CA THR A 59 2.97 2.80 -12.84
C THR A 59 4.19 3.61 -12.43
N SER A 60 4.83 4.34 -13.35
CA SER A 60 5.94 5.25 -13.01
C SER A 60 5.52 6.40 -12.10
N GLN A 61 4.34 7.00 -12.32
CA GLN A 61 3.81 8.00 -11.39
C GLN A 61 3.50 7.39 -10.03
N LEU A 62 3.01 6.14 -10.00
CA LEU A 62 2.70 5.45 -8.74
C LEU A 62 3.99 5.15 -7.97
N TYR A 63 5.02 4.67 -8.67
CA TYR A 63 6.35 4.43 -8.12
C TYR A 63 6.94 5.68 -7.48
N ASN A 64 6.85 6.84 -8.15
CA ASN A 64 7.29 8.11 -7.56
C ASN A 64 6.51 8.47 -6.28
N LEU A 65 5.21 8.15 -6.22
CA LEU A 65 4.40 8.38 -5.03
C LEU A 65 4.85 7.50 -3.86
N PHE A 66 5.24 6.24 -4.11
CA PHE A 66 5.83 5.37 -3.10
C PHE A 66 7.09 5.97 -2.49
N LEU A 67 8.01 6.45 -3.32
CA LEU A 67 9.27 7.01 -2.85
C LEU A 67 9.08 8.35 -2.11
N VAL A 68 8.24 9.24 -2.63
CA VAL A 68 8.19 10.65 -2.18
C VAL A 68 7.12 10.89 -1.13
N SER A 69 6.04 10.12 -1.13
CA SER A 69 4.88 10.35 -0.25
C SER A 69 4.62 9.22 0.72
N PHE A 70 4.89 7.98 0.36
CA PHE A 70 4.64 6.83 1.23
C PHE A 70 5.88 6.35 2.01
N GLY A 71 7.07 6.82 1.64
CA GLY A 71 8.33 6.43 2.28
C GLY A 71 8.61 4.94 2.17
N ILE A 72 8.22 4.32 1.05
CA ILE A 72 8.46 2.90 0.72
C ILE A 72 9.42 2.87 -0.46
N PHE A 73 10.56 2.21 -0.30
CA PHE A 73 11.67 2.25 -1.25
C PHE A 73 12.01 0.90 -1.89
N ASP A 74 11.57 -0.20 -1.28
CA ASP A 74 11.78 -1.54 -1.83
C ASP A 74 10.92 -1.71 -3.09
N VAL A 75 11.60 -1.80 -4.24
CA VAL A 75 11.01 -1.99 -5.57
C VAL A 75 10.13 -3.23 -5.61
N THR A 76 10.57 -4.32 -4.97
CA THR A 76 9.86 -5.59 -4.96
C THR A 76 8.54 -5.47 -4.23
N ILE A 77 8.53 -4.81 -3.07
CA ILE A 77 7.30 -4.53 -2.32
C ILE A 77 6.39 -3.58 -3.10
N ILE A 78 6.93 -2.53 -3.72
CA ILE A 78 6.16 -1.60 -4.55
C ILE A 78 5.47 -2.33 -5.71
N ASP A 79 6.19 -3.20 -6.41
CA ASP A 79 5.65 -3.98 -7.53
C ASP A 79 4.56 -4.94 -7.06
N ARG A 80 4.75 -5.62 -5.93
CA ARG A 80 3.75 -6.52 -5.33
C ARG A 80 2.50 -5.77 -4.89
N ILE A 81 2.63 -4.61 -4.25
CA ILE A 81 1.50 -3.73 -3.93
C ILE A 81 0.77 -3.30 -5.20
N SER A 82 1.52 -2.85 -6.22
CA SER A 82 0.97 -2.43 -7.51
C SER A 82 0.17 -3.57 -8.17
N MET A 83 0.69 -4.79 -8.17
CA MET A 83 -0.01 -5.97 -8.69
C MET A 83 -1.30 -6.25 -7.92
N ASN A 84 -1.31 -6.17 -6.58
CA ASN A 84 -2.52 -6.39 -5.78
C ASN A 84 -3.62 -5.36 -6.08
N ILE A 85 -3.27 -4.08 -6.17
CA ILE A 85 -4.29 -3.04 -6.37
C ILE A 85 -4.78 -2.95 -7.82
N THR A 86 -3.91 -3.19 -8.80
CA THR A 86 -4.23 -3.05 -10.25
C THR A 86 -4.67 -4.35 -10.91
N GLN A 87 -4.37 -5.51 -10.32
CA GLN A 87 -4.57 -6.86 -10.86
C GLN A 87 -3.70 -7.21 -12.09
N ASP A 88 -3.27 -6.24 -12.89
CA ASP A 88 -2.45 -6.49 -14.09
C ASP A 88 -1.06 -5.81 -14.09
N GLY A 89 -0.81 -4.90 -13.15
CA GLY A 89 0.44 -4.16 -13.01
C GLY A 89 0.74 -3.19 -14.16
N ARG A 90 -0.21 -2.89 -15.04
CA ARG A 90 0.05 -2.11 -16.27
C ARG A 90 -0.26 -0.63 -16.10
N SER A 91 -1.34 -0.33 -15.40
CA SER A 91 -1.79 1.03 -15.15
C SER A 91 -2.68 1.08 -13.93
N VAL A 92 -2.79 2.26 -13.32
CA VAL A 92 -3.59 2.46 -12.13
C VAL A 92 -4.92 3.08 -12.54
N SER A 93 -6.00 2.31 -12.34
CA SER A 93 -7.37 2.80 -12.50
C SER A 93 -7.78 3.65 -11.28
N PRO A 94 -8.85 4.46 -11.38
CA PRO A 94 -9.34 5.20 -10.22
C PRO A 94 -9.82 4.28 -9.09
N GLU A 95 -10.33 3.08 -9.40
CA GLU A 95 -10.66 2.06 -8.41
C GLU A 95 -9.40 1.53 -7.71
N ALA A 96 -8.35 1.20 -8.47
CA ALA A 96 -7.07 0.72 -7.91
C ALA A 96 -6.43 1.79 -7.02
N TRP A 97 -6.47 3.05 -7.46
CA TRP A 97 -6.07 4.20 -6.66
C TRP A 97 -6.85 4.25 -5.34
N MET A 98 -8.18 4.22 -5.38
CA MET A 98 -8.98 4.27 -4.17
C MET A 98 -8.70 3.09 -3.22
N ARG A 99 -8.54 1.87 -3.75
CA ARG A 99 -8.18 0.69 -2.94
C ARG A 99 -6.86 0.88 -2.19
N LEU A 100 -5.85 1.48 -2.83
CA LEU A 100 -4.57 1.78 -2.18
C LEU A 100 -4.76 2.64 -0.93
N PHE A 101 -5.54 3.72 -1.03
CA PHE A 101 -5.81 4.59 0.11
C PHE A 101 -6.68 3.92 1.17
N CYS A 102 -7.69 3.13 0.78
CA CYS A 102 -8.49 2.36 1.74
C CYS A 102 -7.64 1.44 2.60
N VAL A 103 -6.59 0.84 2.03
CA VAL A 103 -5.68 -0.04 2.73
C VAL A 103 -4.67 0.76 3.57
N PHE A 104 -4.08 1.82 3.00
CA PHE A 104 -3.03 2.61 3.66
C PHE A 104 -3.53 3.43 4.84
N PHE A 105 -4.82 3.79 4.84
CA PHE A 105 -5.46 4.53 5.91
C PHE A 105 -6.40 3.67 6.76
N ASN A 106 -6.38 2.34 6.57
CA ASN A 106 -7.21 1.45 7.36
C ASN A 106 -6.75 1.39 8.82
N GLY A 107 -7.67 1.63 9.76
CA GLY A 107 -7.41 1.44 11.19
C GLY A 107 -7.43 -0.02 11.64
N SER A 108 -8.00 -0.93 10.84
CA SER A 108 -8.18 -2.34 11.17
C SER A 108 -6.88 -3.12 10.99
N LEU A 109 -6.31 -3.60 12.10
CA LEU A 109 -5.16 -4.51 12.08
C LEU A 109 -5.46 -5.76 11.25
N GLN A 110 -6.68 -6.29 11.32
CA GLN A 110 -7.07 -7.50 10.58
C GLN A 110 -6.99 -7.30 9.06
N GLU A 111 -7.45 -6.16 8.56
CA GLU A 111 -7.43 -5.87 7.12
C GLU A 111 -6.01 -5.54 6.66
N ARG A 112 -5.23 -4.85 7.50
CA ARG A 112 -3.79 -4.63 7.25
C ARG A 112 -3.01 -5.94 7.21
N MET A 113 -3.30 -6.90 8.10
CA MET A 113 -2.67 -8.22 8.10
C MET A 113 -2.96 -8.96 6.79
N LYS A 114 -4.22 -8.99 6.35
CA LYS A 114 -4.61 -9.63 5.07
C LYS A 114 -3.84 -9.04 3.90
N PHE A 115 -3.83 -7.72 3.80
CA PHE A 115 -3.14 -7.03 2.73
C PHE A 115 -1.63 -7.25 2.75
N ALA A 116 -0.99 -7.17 3.93
CA ALA A 116 0.43 -7.42 4.06
C ALA A 116 0.80 -8.85 3.62
N PHE A 117 -0.01 -9.83 4.01
CA PHE A 117 0.19 -11.22 3.62
C PHE A 117 0.01 -11.42 2.11
N GLU A 118 -1.02 -10.81 1.49
CA GLU A 118 -1.22 -10.80 0.03
C GLU A 118 -0.02 -10.18 -0.73
N VAL A 119 0.58 -9.13 -0.18
CA VAL A 119 1.83 -8.55 -0.71
C VAL A 119 2.97 -9.55 -0.61
N TYR A 120 3.13 -10.24 0.52
CA TYR A 120 4.20 -11.23 0.69
C TYR A 120 4.03 -12.48 -0.19
N THR A 121 2.80 -12.93 -0.44
CA THR A 121 2.48 -14.10 -1.28
C THR A 121 2.18 -13.76 -2.74
N SER A 122 2.40 -12.52 -3.15
CA SER A 122 2.17 -12.05 -4.53
C SER A 122 2.92 -12.93 -5.55
N GLY A 123 2.21 -13.43 -6.55
CA GLY A 123 2.72 -14.43 -7.51
C GLY A 123 1.91 -15.73 -7.55
N GLY A 124 0.76 -15.79 -6.87
CA GLY A 124 -0.15 -16.95 -6.88
C GLY A 124 0.11 -17.95 -5.74
N ALA A 125 1.06 -17.66 -4.86
CA ALA A 125 1.22 -18.39 -3.61
C ALA A 125 0.08 -18.02 -2.63
N VAL A 126 -0.32 -18.98 -1.80
CA VAL A 126 -1.31 -18.78 -0.72
C VAL A 126 -0.65 -18.87 0.65
N VAL A 127 0.63 -19.27 0.69
CA VAL A 127 1.43 -19.48 1.90
C VAL A 127 2.85 -18.94 1.65
N LEU A 128 3.58 -18.63 2.72
CA LEU A 128 4.99 -18.26 2.64
C LEU A 128 5.84 -19.51 2.86
N ASN A 129 6.38 -20.07 1.78
CA ASN A 129 7.35 -21.15 1.86
C ASN A 129 8.78 -20.58 1.97
N ARG A 130 9.76 -21.47 2.19
CA ARG A 130 11.17 -21.09 2.35
C ARG A 130 11.76 -20.33 1.15
N GLU A 131 11.30 -20.59 -0.07
CA GLU A 131 11.75 -19.88 -1.27
C GLU A 131 11.25 -18.43 -1.26
N VAL A 132 9.95 -18.22 -1.00
CA VAL A 132 9.35 -16.88 -0.94
C VAL A 132 9.96 -16.04 0.17
N VAL A 133 10.15 -16.64 1.35
CA VAL A 133 10.79 -15.98 2.50
C VAL A 133 12.27 -15.70 2.19
N GLY A 134 12.99 -16.65 1.58
CA GLY A 134 14.39 -16.48 1.19
C GLY A 134 14.59 -15.26 0.28
N VAL A 135 13.80 -15.15 -0.79
CA VAL A 135 13.83 -13.99 -1.70
C VAL A 135 13.53 -12.68 -0.97
N ALA A 136 12.58 -12.68 -0.05
CA ALA A 136 12.23 -11.48 0.71
C ALA A 136 13.35 -11.05 1.69
N ILE A 137 14.18 -11.99 2.17
CA ILE A 137 15.28 -11.71 3.09
C ILE A 137 16.51 -11.13 2.37
N GLU A 138 16.69 -11.38 1.08
CA GLU A 138 17.89 -10.98 0.32
C GLU A 138 18.23 -9.49 0.48
N GLN A 139 17.22 -8.64 0.56
CA GLN A 139 17.36 -7.19 0.69
C GLN A 139 17.87 -6.70 2.04
N PHE A 140 17.78 -7.51 3.12
CA PHE A 140 18.20 -7.10 4.45
C PHE A 140 19.72 -7.24 4.67
N PHE A 141 20.39 -8.04 3.85
CA PHE A 141 21.81 -8.34 3.99
C PHE A 141 22.57 -7.99 2.73
N THR A 142 23.53 -7.09 2.88
CA THR A 142 24.47 -6.68 1.82
C THR A 142 25.88 -6.71 2.40
N GLY A 143 26.85 -7.19 1.63
CA GLY A 143 28.23 -7.35 2.08
C GLY A 143 29.14 -7.84 0.95
N ASP A 144 30.45 -7.75 1.16
CA ASP A 144 31.47 -8.18 0.19
C ASP A 144 31.84 -9.68 0.32
N ASP A 145 31.48 -10.30 1.45
CA ASP A 145 31.68 -11.73 1.71
C ASP A 145 30.37 -12.49 1.51
N ASP A 146 30.28 -13.21 0.38
CA ASP A 146 29.08 -13.96 0.01
C ASP A 146 28.76 -15.08 1.01
N ASP A 147 29.77 -15.71 1.62
CA ASP A 147 29.56 -16.83 2.56
C ASP A 147 28.93 -16.29 3.86
N GLU A 148 29.46 -15.18 4.39
CA GLU A 148 28.90 -14.51 5.58
C GLU A 148 27.46 -14.03 5.33
N VAL A 149 27.20 -13.41 4.18
CA VAL A 149 25.86 -12.94 3.80
C VAL A 149 24.87 -14.11 3.71
N ASN A 150 25.30 -15.24 3.14
CA ASN A 150 24.45 -16.43 3.01
C ASN A 150 24.17 -17.09 4.37
N GLU A 151 25.13 -17.11 5.29
CA GLU A 151 24.91 -17.58 6.66
C GLU A 151 23.87 -16.70 7.40
N LEU A 152 24.00 -15.37 7.32
CA LEU A 152 23.03 -14.44 7.93
C LEU A 152 21.62 -14.61 7.37
N ARG A 153 21.50 -14.83 6.06
CA ARG A 153 20.21 -15.10 5.40
C ARG A 153 19.60 -16.42 5.87
N ALA A 154 20.42 -17.47 5.98
CA ALA A 154 19.98 -18.77 6.47
C ALA A 154 19.48 -18.68 7.93
N ASP A 155 20.24 -18.00 8.80
CA ASP A 155 19.88 -17.78 10.20
C ASP A 155 18.58 -16.97 10.35
N MET A 156 18.40 -15.91 9.56
CA MET A 156 17.15 -15.13 9.56
C MET A 156 15.98 -15.97 9.06
N CYS A 157 16.19 -16.83 8.06
CA CYS A 157 15.15 -17.74 7.57
C CYS A 157 14.72 -18.72 8.67
N GLU A 158 15.67 -19.40 9.34
CA GLU A 158 15.35 -20.28 10.46
C GLU A 158 14.68 -19.54 11.62
N PHE A 159 15.09 -18.32 11.92
CA PHE A 159 14.44 -17.49 12.94
C PHE A 159 12.98 -17.18 12.61
N ILE A 160 12.70 -16.81 11.34
CA ILE A 160 11.33 -16.52 10.87
C ILE A 160 10.46 -17.77 10.95
N PHE A 161 10.94 -18.91 10.45
CA PHE A 161 10.18 -20.17 10.53
C PHE A 161 9.99 -20.60 11.98
N GLY A 162 11.02 -20.51 12.82
CA GLY A 162 10.89 -20.81 14.26
C GLY A 162 9.90 -19.89 15.00
N LYS A 163 9.58 -18.71 14.44
CA LYS A 163 8.64 -17.74 15.01
C LYS A 163 7.21 -17.91 14.50
N PHE A 164 7.05 -18.17 13.21
CA PHE A 164 5.76 -18.10 12.52
C PHE A 164 5.21 -19.45 12.06
N ASP A 165 6.05 -20.45 11.79
CA ASP A 165 5.63 -21.81 11.43
C ASP A 165 5.42 -22.61 12.73
N THR A 166 4.19 -22.52 13.26
CA THR A 166 3.82 -22.99 14.58
C THR A 166 3.53 -24.49 14.60
N ASP A 167 3.08 -25.06 13.48
CA ASP A 167 2.80 -26.48 13.34
C ASP A 167 3.99 -27.29 12.74
N LYS A 168 5.03 -26.58 12.27
CA LYS A 168 6.28 -27.12 11.74
C LYS A 168 6.11 -27.89 10.43
N ASP A 169 5.17 -27.45 9.59
CA ASP A 169 4.94 -28.05 8.27
C ASP A 169 5.87 -27.49 7.17
N GLY A 170 6.66 -26.46 7.48
CA GLY A 170 7.62 -25.85 6.57
C GLY A 170 7.04 -24.76 5.67
N VAL A 171 5.80 -24.32 5.93
CA VAL A 171 5.20 -23.10 5.35
C VAL A 171 4.64 -22.22 6.47
N ILE A 172 4.41 -20.94 6.17
CA ILE A 172 3.70 -20.03 7.07
C ILE A 172 2.36 -19.72 6.42
N ALA A 173 1.27 -20.17 7.04
CA ALA A 173 -0.09 -19.86 6.62
C ALA A 173 -0.53 -18.48 7.12
N PHE A 174 -1.60 -17.94 6.54
CA PHE A 174 -2.16 -16.66 6.96
C PHE A 174 -2.57 -16.68 8.44
N GLU A 175 -3.16 -17.79 8.89
CA GLU A 175 -3.67 -17.97 10.25
C GLU A 175 -2.54 -17.87 11.28
N GLU A 176 -1.38 -18.48 11.01
CA GLU A 176 -0.24 -18.46 11.92
C GLU A 176 0.40 -17.07 11.96
N TYR A 177 0.59 -16.46 10.78
CA TYR A 177 1.02 -15.07 10.68
C TYR A 177 0.08 -14.13 11.44
N ALA A 178 -1.23 -14.27 11.24
CA ALA A 178 -2.23 -13.43 11.88
C ALA A 178 -2.25 -13.64 13.39
N GLU A 179 -2.12 -14.87 13.89
CA GLU A 179 -2.03 -15.15 15.32
C GLU A 179 -0.82 -14.45 15.96
N ILE A 180 0.35 -14.55 15.33
CA ILE A 180 1.58 -13.91 15.83
C ILE A 180 1.44 -12.39 15.82
N VAL A 181 0.97 -11.80 14.72
CA VAL A 181 0.84 -10.33 14.58
C VAL A 181 -0.26 -9.78 15.49
N GLN A 182 -1.35 -10.51 15.71
CA GLN A 182 -2.40 -10.11 16.65
C GLN A 182 -1.86 -9.96 18.08
N ASN A 183 -0.90 -10.82 18.47
CA ASN A 183 -0.21 -10.75 19.76
C ASN A 183 0.98 -9.77 19.75
N GLN A 184 1.60 -9.55 18.60
CA GLN A 184 2.79 -8.70 18.44
C GLN A 184 2.65 -7.80 17.19
N PRO A 185 1.86 -6.71 17.25
CA PRO A 185 1.53 -5.90 16.07
C PRO A 185 2.73 -5.29 15.33
N GLY A 186 3.87 -5.12 16.00
CA GLY A 186 5.11 -4.67 15.37
C GLY A 186 5.68 -5.64 14.32
N LEU A 187 5.18 -6.88 14.25
CA LEU A 187 5.57 -7.89 13.26
C LEU A 187 4.68 -7.88 12.00
N LEU A 188 3.75 -6.94 11.87
CA LEU A 188 2.90 -6.78 10.69
C LEU A 188 3.73 -6.68 9.39
N GLU A 189 4.88 -6.02 9.45
CA GLU A 189 5.72 -5.71 8.30
C GLU A 189 7.06 -6.46 8.34
N PHE A 190 7.06 -7.70 8.86
CA PHE A 190 8.29 -8.46 9.17
C PHE A 190 9.17 -8.80 7.96
N LEU A 191 8.64 -8.77 6.73
CA LEU A 191 9.40 -8.97 5.49
C LEU A 191 9.59 -7.67 4.68
N GLY A 192 9.35 -6.50 5.28
CA GLY A 192 9.58 -5.19 4.67
C GLY A 192 8.40 -4.24 4.82
N LYS A 193 8.68 -2.93 4.74
CA LYS A 193 7.71 -1.83 4.91
C LYS A 193 6.72 -1.81 3.74
N ILE A 194 5.44 -1.97 4.06
CA ILE A 194 4.28 -1.98 3.15
C ILE A 194 3.39 -0.75 3.37
N PHE A 195 3.28 -0.28 4.60
CA PHE A 195 2.43 0.85 4.97
C PHE A 195 3.26 2.11 5.20
N PRO A 196 2.73 3.31 4.88
CA PRO A 196 3.36 4.54 5.30
C PRO A 196 3.33 4.65 6.83
N ASP A 197 4.40 5.19 7.42
CA ASP A 197 4.42 5.50 8.85
C ASP A 197 3.57 6.73 9.18
N ASP A 198 3.43 7.08 10.46
CA ASP A 198 2.55 8.19 10.87
C ASP A 198 2.94 9.54 10.26
N ARG A 199 4.24 9.77 10.01
CA ARG A 199 4.72 11.00 9.37
C ARG A 199 4.31 11.02 7.90
N ASP A 200 4.57 9.93 7.18
CA ASP A 200 4.22 9.80 5.76
C ASP A 200 2.70 9.83 5.57
N ARG A 201 1.92 9.19 6.46
CA ARG A 201 0.45 9.26 6.47
C ARG A 201 -0.05 10.68 6.68
N SER A 202 0.55 11.44 7.59
CA SER A 202 0.20 12.84 7.83
C SER A 202 0.47 13.71 6.60
N LEU A 203 1.63 13.53 5.95
CA LEU A 203 1.96 14.22 4.70
C LEU A 203 0.92 13.92 3.62
N VAL A 204 0.58 12.64 3.44
CA VAL A 204 -0.41 12.22 2.45
C VAL A 204 -1.79 12.79 2.76
N ALA A 205 -2.20 12.79 4.03
CA ALA A 205 -3.48 13.36 4.47
C ALA A 205 -3.57 14.84 4.10
N TYR A 206 -2.55 15.64 4.39
CA TYR A 206 -2.51 17.05 3.98
C TYR A 206 -2.52 17.24 2.47
N CYS A 207 -1.73 16.47 1.73
CA CYS A 207 -1.67 16.56 0.26
C CYS A 207 -2.99 16.21 -0.43
N HIS A 208 -3.83 15.37 0.19
CA HIS A 208 -5.09 14.90 -0.37
C HIS A 208 -6.33 15.42 0.36
N ASN A 209 -6.17 16.36 1.30
CA ASN A 209 -7.24 16.87 2.16
C ASN A 209 -8.09 15.76 2.81
N ILE A 210 -7.43 14.78 3.42
CA ILE A 210 -8.09 13.69 4.17
C ILE A 210 -8.28 14.16 5.61
N GLU A 211 -9.32 14.98 5.82
CA GLU A 211 -9.55 15.69 7.09
C GLU A 211 -9.66 14.76 8.29
N SER A 212 -10.26 13.57 8.14
CA SER A 212 -10.36 12.56 9.21
C SER A 212 -9.02 12.00 9.67
N MET A 213 -7.95 12.23 8.89
CA MET A 213 -6.61 11.70 9.12
C MET A 213 -5.59 12.80 9.44
N PHE A 214 -6.04 14.05 9.68
CA PHE A 214 -5.14 15.09 10.16
C PHE A 214 -4.68 14.79 11.59
N PRO A 215 -3.39 15.00 11.91
CA PRO A 215 -2.91 14.83 13.26
C PRO A 215 -3.63 15.83 14.20
N PRO A 216 -3.83 15.47 15.49
CA PRO A 216 -4.45 16.37 16.46
C PRO A 216 -3.70 17.70 16.55
N GLU A 217 -4.43 18.82 16.63
CA GLU A 217 -3.82 20.13 16.81
C GLU A 217 -2.99 20.15 18.10
N GLY A 218 -1.67 20.41 18.00
CA GLY A 218 -0.79 20.63 19.16
C GLY A 218 0.40 19.69 19.33
N LEU A 219 0.65 18.77 18.40
CA LEU A 219 1.89 17.99 18.35
C LEU A 219 2.79 18.48 17.20
N TYR A 220 3.50 19.58 17.45
CA TYR A 220 4.61 20.07 16.61
C TYR A 220 5.88 20.14 17.45
#